data_AF-A0A7C3WGV9-F1
#
_entry.id   AF-A0A7C3WGV9-F1
#
_cell.length_a   1.000
_cell.length_b   1.000
_cell.length_c   1.000
_cell.angle_alpha   90.00
_cell.angle_beta   90.00
_cell.angle_gamma   90.00
#
_symmetry.space_group_name_H-M   'P 1'
#
loop_
_entity.id
_entity.type
_entity.pdbx_description
1 polymer ?
#
loop_
_entity_poly.entity_id
_entity_poly.type
_entity_poly.pdbx_seq_one_letter_code
_entity_poly.pdbx_strand_id
1 'polypeptide(L)'
;LRAQIREVEAAMRVRAKQVTPQERAVAVKLRKSLVFARDLPAGHVLGEADLCVKCPGHGLSPLEWDAVLGRALACAVRHDDLVTPEALVPEALVPDALAPSAPAGLDRRDPLARAMGR
;
A
#
# COMPACT_ATOMS: atom_id res chain seq x y z
N LEU A 1 -42.26 -15.08 -10.97
CA LEU A 1 -41.62 -14.69 -12.25
C LEU A 1 -41.46 -13.17 -12.42
N ARG A 2 -42.53 -12.36 -12.44
CA ARG A 2 -42.46 -10.91 -12.72
C ARG A 2 -41.58 -10.09 -11.75
N ALA A 3 -41.56 -10.43 -10.47
CA ALA A 3 -40.71 -9.75 -9.47
C ALA A 3 -39.20 -9.97 -9.73
N GLN A 4 -38.81 -11.20 -10.08
CA GLN A 4 -37.42 -11.57 -10.38
C GLN A 4 -36.91 -10.84 -11.63
N ILE A 5 -37.76 -10.65 -12.66
CA ILE A 5 -37.41 -9.86 -13.85
C ILE A 5 -37.08 -8.42 -13.47
N ARG A 6 -37.91 -7.80 -12.62
CA ARG A 6 -37.69 -6.40 -12.19
C ARG A 6 -36.45 -6.24 -11.32
N GLU A 7 -36.14 -7.24 -10.49
CA GLU A 7 -34.93 -7.28 -9.67
C GLU A 7 -33.66 -7.34 -10.55
N VAL A 8 -33.64 -8.24 -11.54
CA VAL A 8 -32.53 -8.33 -12.51
C VAL A 8 -32.38 -7.04 -13.31
N GLU A 9 -33.48 -6.48 -13.82
CA GLU A 9 -33.45 -5.19 -14.53
C GLU A 9 -32.87 -4.06 -13.65
N ALA A 10 -33.20 -4.04 -12.35
CA ALA A 10 -32.65 -3.06 -11.42
C ALA A 10 -31.14 -3.26 -11.21
N ALA A 11 -30.69 -4.51 -11.05
CA ALA A 11 -29.27 -4.82 -10.93
C ALA A 11 -28.48 -4.41 -12.19
N MET A 12 -29.04 -4.63 -13.38
CA MET A 12 -28.43 -4.24 -14.66
C MET A 12 -28.34 -2.72 -14.87
N ARG A 13 -29.15 -1.92 -14.17
CA ARG A 13 -29.11 -0.43 -14.26
C ARG A 13 -27.96 0.19 -13.48
N VAL A 14 -27.26 -0.57 -12.62
CA VAL A 14 -26.11 -0.06 -11.85
C VAL A 14 -24.90 0.09 -12.78
N ARG A 15 -24.43 1.32 -12.98
CA ARG A 15 -23.34 1.64 -13.92
C ARG A 15 -21.98 1.91 -13.26
N ALA A 16 -21.97 2.17 -11.95
CA ALA A 16 -20.74 2.45 -11.20
C ALA A 16 -20.56 1.40 -10.10
N LYS A 17 -19.31 0.97 -9.87
CA LYS A 17 -19.00 0.04 -8.77
C LYS A 17 -19.27 0.73 -7.44
N GLN A 18 -20.22 0.19 -6.69
CA GLN A 18 -20.53 0.63 -5.33
C GLN A 18 -20.02 -0.41 -4.35
N VAL A 19 -19.19 0.02 -3.40
CA VAL A 19 -18.68 -0.87 -2.34
C VAL A 19 -19.70 -0.97 -1.23
N THR A 20 -20.27 -2.15 -1.07
CA THR A 20 -21.24 -2.48 -0.02
C THR A 20 -20.58 -2.50 1.37
N PRO A 21 -21.36 -2.35 2.45
CA PRO A 21 -20.84 -2.49 3.82
C PRO A 21 -20.13 -3.83 4.07
N GLN A 22 -20.67 -4.92 3.50
CA GLN A 22 -20.11 -6.26 3.59
C GLN A 22 -18.76 -6.36 2.86
N GLU A 23 -18.66 -5.81 1.65
CA GLU A 23 -17.38 -5.73 0.93
C GLU A 23 -16.34 -4.91 1.71
N ARG A 24 -16.74 -3.80 2.36
CA ARG A 24 -15.83 -3.02 3.22
C ARG A 24 -15.31 -3.85 4.40
N ALA A 25 -16.19 -4.59 5.08
CA ALA A 25 -15.80 -5.43 6.20
C ALA A 25 -14.85 -6.56 5.78
N VAL A 26 -15.11 -7.18 4.63
CA VAL A 26 -14.24 -8.20 4.04
C VAL A 26 -12.90 -7.61 3.62
N ALA A 27 -12.89 -6.40 3.07
CA ALA A 27 -11.66 -5.73 2.64
C ALA A 27 -10.69 -5.45 3.78
N VAL A 28 -11.15 -5.23 5.02
CA VAL A 28 -10.25 -5.07 6.18
C VAL A 28 -9.42 -6.34 6.40
N LYS A 29 -10.05 -7.52 6.27
CA LYS A 29 -9.41 -8.82 6.52
C LYS A 29 -8.57 -9.30 5.34
N LEU A 30 -9.04 -9.05 4.11
CA LEU A 30 -8.45 -9.64 2.91
C LEU A 30 -7.49 -8.73 2.15
N ARG A 31 -7.51 -7.41 2.39
CA ARG A 31 -6.49 -6.54 1.79
C ARG A 31 -5.10 -6.91 2.31
N LYS A 32 -4.10 -6.43 1.58
CA LYS A 32 -2.70 -6.68 1.84
C LYS A 32 -2.07 -5.47 2.52
N SER A 33 -1.06 -5.75 3.34
CA SER A 33 -0.18 -4.77 3.94
C SER A 33 1.27 -5.22 3.86
N LEU A 34 2.19 -4.25 3.90
CA LEU A 34 3.61 -4.52 4.04
C LEU A 34 3.93 -5.01 5.45
N VAL A 35 4.80 -6.01 5.51
CA VAL A 35 5.38 -6.56 6.74
C VAL A 35 6.87 -6.76 6.57
N PHE A 36 7.61 -6.86 7.67
CA PHE A 36 9.01 -7.23 7.64
C PHE A 36 9.18 -8.73 7.39
N ALA A 37 10.02 -9.08 6.41
CA ALA A 37 10.28 -10.45 6.00
C ALA A 37 11.24 -11.20 6.95
N ARG A 38 11.86 -10.51 7.91
CA ARG A 38 12.75 -11.06 8.94
C ARG A 38 12.91 -10.06 10.10
N ASP A 39 13.53 -10.49 11.19
CA ASP A 39 13.97 -9.60 12.26
C ASP A 39 15.07 -8.68 11.73
N LEU A 40 14.99 -7.38 12.03
CA LEU A 40 15.93 -6.37 11.56
C LEU A 40 16.33 -5.41 12.70
N PRO A 41 17.62 -5.05 12.81
CA PRO A 41 18.08 -4.14 13.84
C PRO A 41 17.74 -2.67 13.52
N ALA A 42 17.73 -1.82 14.54
CA ALA A 42 17.62 -0.37 14.36
C ALA A 42 18.76 0.16 13.47
N GLY A 43 18.47 1.15 12.63
CA GLY A 43 19.41 1.73 11.67
C GLY A 43 19.60 0.92 10.39
N HIS A 44 19.03 -0.29 10.27
CA HIS A 44 19.07 -1.09 9.05
C HIS A 44 18.38 -0.37 7.89
N VAL A 45 19.01 -0.36 6.71
CA VAL A 45 18.44 0.21 5.47
C VAL A 45 17.68 -0.87 4.73
N LEU A 46 16.38 -0.64 4.50
CA LEU A 46 15.48 -1.64 3.93
C LEU A 46 15.79 -1.91 2.45
N GLY A 47 16.02 -3.17 2.11
CA GLY A 47 16.05 -3.68 0.75
C GLY A 47 14.81 -4.52 0.40
N GLU A 48 14.73 -4.99 -0.84
CA GLU A 48 13.58 -5.78 -1.32
C GLU A 48 13.36 -7.06 -0.52
N ALA A 49 14.44 -7.74 -0.12
CA ALA A 49 14.37 -8.98 0.65
C ALA A 49 13.94 -8.79 2.11
N ASP A 50 13.87 -7.54 2.59
CA ASP A 50 13.46 -7.20 3.96
C ASP A 50 11.95 -7.01 4.09
N LEU A 51 11.24 -6.93 2.97
CA LEU A 51 9.82 -6.61 2.91
C LEU A 51 9.03 -7.79 2.33
N CYS A 52 7.81 -7.95 2.82
CA CYS A 52 6.86 -8.92 2.29
C CYS A 52 5.45 -8.32 2.31
N VAL A 53 4.52 -8.96 1.60
CA VAL A 53 3.14 -8.52 1.47
C VAL A 53 2.22 -9.61 2.04
N LYS A 54 1.57 -9.34 3.16
CA LYS A 54 0.68 -10.30 3.84
C LYS A 54 -0.69 -9.69 4.13
N CYS A 55 -1.69 -10.55 4.37
CA CYS A 55 -2.97 -10.12 4.96
C CYS A 55 -2.81 -10.10 6.49
N PRO A 56 -3.63 -9.32 7.21
CA PRO A 56 -4.72 -8.46 6.73
C PRO A 56 -4.26 -7.02 6.39
N GLY A 57 -5.14 -6.24 5.77
CA GLY A 57 -4.82 -4.95 5.16
C GLY A 57 -4.96 -3.75 6.09
N HIS A 58 -4.39 -3.84 7.29
CA HIS A 58 -4.43 -2.78 8.30
C HIS A 58 -3.12 -2.01 8.49
N GLY A 59 -2.02 -2.49 7.90
CA GLY A 59 -0.76 -1.75 7.82
C GLY A 59 -0.60 -1.00 6.49
N LEU A 60 0.62 -0.55 6.22
CA LEU A 60 0.98 0.22 5.05
C LEU A 60 0.63 -0.54 3.75
N SER A 61 0.05 0.17 2.77
CA SER A 61 -0.37 -0.43 1.50
C SER A 61 0.84 -0.91 0.69
N PRO A 62 0.75 -2.04 -0.04
CA PRO A 62 1.81 -2.45 -0.98
C PRO A 62 2.12 -1.41 -2.07
N LEU A 63 1.22 -0.47 -2.32
CA LEU A 63 1.45 0.65 -3.25
C LEU A 63 2.50 1.66 -2.75
N GLU A 64 2.86 1.58 -1.46
CA GLU A 64 3.87 2.43 -0.85
C GLU A 64 5.24 1.73 -0.77
N TRP A 65 5.40 0.57 -1.41
CA TRP A 65 6.63 -0.22 -1.41
C TRP A 65 7.87 0.62 -1.77
N ASP A 66 7.81 1.35 -2.88
CA ASP A 66 8.93 2.17 -3.37
C ASP A 66 9.28 3.33 -2.42
N ALA A 67 8.31 3.80 -1.63
CA ALA A 67 8.53 4.86 -0.64
C ALA A 67 9.17 4.33 0.65
N VAL A 68 9.19 3.02 0.86
CA VAL A 68 9.79 2.36 2.05
C VAL A 68 11.18 1.84 1.74
N LEU A 69 11.41 1.35 0.51
CA LEU A 69 12.72 0.88 0.08
C LEU A 69 13.79 1.97 0.24
N GLY A 70 14.96 1.56 0.71
CA GLY A 70 16.09 2.47 0.96
C GLY A 70 15.97 3.32 2.22
N ARG A 71 14.85 3.26 2.96
CA ARG A 71 14.73 3.95 4.25
C ARG A 71 15.40 3.16 5.37
N ALA A 72 15.97 3.90 6.33
CA ALA A 72 16.52 3.32 7.55
C ALA A 72 15.44 3.10 8.61
N LEU A 73 15.60 2.05 9.41
CA LEU A 73 14.75 1.79 10.57
C LEU A 73 15.11 2.68 11.76
N ALA A 74 14.10 3.26 12.40
CA ALA A 74 14.26 4.04 13.64
C ALA A 74 14.42 3.16 14.88
N CYS A 75 13.93 1.92 14.83
CA CYS A 75 14.01 0.93 15.91
C CYS A 75 14.16 -0.49 15.34
N ALA A 76 14.51 -1.46 16.19
CA ALA A 76 14.52 -2.86 15.79
C ALA A 76 13.08 -3.36 15.61
N VAL A 77 12.87 -4.22 14.63
CA VAL A 77 11.56 -4.79 14.25
C VAL A 77 11.67 -6.31 14.11
N ARG A 78 10.54 -6.99 14.21
CA ARG A 78 10.48 -8.46 14.11
C ARG A 78 9.85 -8.90 12.79
N HIS A 79 10.17 -10.11 12.40
CA HIS A 79 9.47 -10.81 11.33
C HIS A 79 7.96 -10.75 11.55
N ASP A 80 7.22 -10.48 10.47
CA ASP A 80 5.76 -10.33 10.45
C ASP A 80 5.19 -9.10 11.15
N ASP A 81 6.01 -8.25 11.76
CA ASP A 81 5.55 -6.94 12.19
C ASP A 81 5.13 -6.12 10.96
N LEU A 82 4.06 -5.33 11.13
CA LEU A 82 3.62 -4.41 10.10
C LEU A 82 4.68 -3.33 9.89
N VAL A 83 4.91 -2.97 8.63
CA VAL A 83 5.66 -1.75 8.34
C VAL A 83 4.78 -0.57 8.73
N THR A 84 5.25 0.26 9.65
CA THR A 84 4.58 1.49 10.04
C THR A 84 5.50 2.70 9.84
N PRO A 85 4.96 3.91 9.59
CA PRO A 85 5.78 5.10 9.41
C PRO A 85 6.70 5.42 10.60
N GLU A 86 6.30 5.05 11.81
CA GLU A 86 7.04 5.30 13.06
C GLU A 86 8.28 4.41 13.19
N ALA A 87 8.27 3.23 12.56
CA ALA A 87 9.42 2.35 12.49
C ALA A 87 10.50 2.86 11.52
N LEU A 88 10.20 3.88 10.70
CA LEU A 88 11.07 4.40 9.66
C LEU A 88 11.61 5.78 10.03
N VAL A 89 12.91 6.00 9.80
CA VAL A 89 13.53 7.33 10.02
C VAL A 89 12.88 8.36 9.08
N PRO A 90 12.43 9.53 9.58
CA PRO A 90 11.87 10.58 8.74
C PRO A 90 12.85 11.05 7.67
N GLU A 91 12.34 11.23 6.44
CA GLU A 91 13.13 11.64 5.27
C GLU A 91 13.86 12.99 5.47
N ALA A 92 13.34 13.86 6.35
CA ALA A 92 13.93 15.15 6.70
C ALA A 92 15.24 15.07 7.52
N LEU A 93 15.63 13.88 8.00
CA LEU A 93 16.86 13.65 8.78
C LEU A 93 17.92 12.85 8.01
N VAL A 94 17.84 12.83 6.67
CA VAL A 94 18.86 12.20 5.84
C VAL A 94 19.83 13.29 5.35
N PRO A 95 21.10 13.31 5.80
CA PRO A 95 22.10 14.16 5.17
C PRO A 95 22.21 13.76 3.70
N ASP A 96 22.26 14.76 2.82
CA ASP A 96 22.23 14.74 1.34
C ASP A 96 23.20 13.76 0.62
N ALA A 97 24.00 12.99 1.36
CA ALA A 97 25.03 12.10 0.83
C ALA A 97 24.54 10.71 0.42
N LEU A 98 23.28 10.33 0.69
CA LEU A 98 22.80 8.96 0.42
C LEU A 98 21.37 8.92 -0.13
N ALA A 99 21.06 9.74 -1.13
CA ALA A 99 19.85 9.50 -1.93
C ALA A 99 20.10 8.31 -2.86
N PRO A 100 19.32 7.20 -2.79
CA PRO A 100 19.25 6.30 -3.94
C PRO A 100 18.60 7.08 -5.09
N SER A 101 19.27 7.07 -6.25
CA SER A 101 18.73 7.65 -7.47
C SER A 101 17.33 7.09 -7.73
N ALA A 102 16.32 7.97 -7.70
CA ALA A 102 14.94 7.62 -8.00
C ALA A 102 14.86 6.76 -9.27
N PRO A 103 14.07 5.66 -9.31
CA PRO A 103 13.71 5.09 -10.59
C PRO A 103 12.82 6.11 -11.31
N ALA A 104 13.19 6.41 -12.55
CA ALA A 104 12.48 7.34 -13.40
C ALA A 104 11.01 6.94 -13.54
N GLY A 105 10.11 7.89 -13.25
CA GLY A 105 8.73 7.88 -13.69
C GLY A 105 7.72 7.38 -12.65
N LEU A 106 7.18 8.30 -11.86
CA LEU A 106 5.80 8.77 -11.97
C LEU A 106 5.57 9.82 -10.88
N ASP A 107 5.67 11.10 -11.23
CA ASP A 107 5.30 12.18 -10.32
C ASP A 107 3.79 12.12 -10.04
N ARG A 108 3.43 11.75 -8.81
CA ARG A 108 2.03 11.68 -8.36
C ARG A 108 1.35 13.05 -8.26
N ARG A 109 2.07 14.15 -8.51
CA ARG A 109 1.56 15.52 -8.54
C ARG A 109 1.45 16.10 -9.95
N ASP A 110 1.75 15.33 -11.01
CA ASP A 110 1.55 15.78 -12.39
C ASP A 110 0.05 15.85 -12.73
N PRO A 111 -0.51 17.05 -13.03
CA PRO A 111 -1.91 17.18 -13.43
C PRO A 111 -2.24 16.43 -14.73
N LEU A 112 -1.26 16.10 -15.58
CA LEU A 112 -1.47 15.40 -16.85
C LEU A 112 -1.68 13.88 -16.72
N ALA A 113 -1.17 13.23 -15.67
CA ALA A 113 -1.33 11.78 -15.49
C ALA A 113 -2.79 11.35 -15.27
N ARG A 114 -3.67 12.28 -14.88
CA ARG A 114 -5.11 12.03 -14.67
C ARG A 114 -5.96 12.14 -15.94
N ALA A 115 -5.41 12.63 -17.05
CA ALA A 115 -6.18 12.97 -18.24
C ALA A 115 -5.97 12.04 -19.44
N MET A 116 -4.92 11.19 -19.49
CA MET A 116 -4.57 10.51 -20.75
C MET A 116 -4.00 9.08 -20.63
N GLY A 117 -4.89 8.08 -20.65
CA GLY A 117 -4.64 6.85 -21.43
C GLY A 117 -5.00 5.55 -20.72
N ARG A 118 -5.99 4.77 -21.16
CA ARG A 118 -6.92 4.86 -22.29
C ARG A 118 -8.27 4.29 -21.86
#